data_AF-A0A1Q7PX71-F1
#
_entry.id   AF-A0A1Q7PX71-F1
#
_cell.length_a   1.000
_cell.length_b   1.000
_cell.length_c   1.000
_cell.angle_alpha   90.00
_cell.angle_beta   90.00
_cell.angle_gamma   90.00
#
_symmetry.space_group_name_H-M   'P 1'
#
loop_
_entity.id
_entity.type
_entity.pdbx_description
1 polymer ?
#
loop_
_entity_poly.entity_id
_entity_poly.type
_entity_poly.pdbx_seq_one_letter_code
_entity_poly.pdbx_strand_id
1 'polypeptide(L)'
;MSSAGTSWPVVAGTYKVGDPKAPVAICALTSERLMSPLAGLPGVAIAGMVYTANLGIARIILNITTNPSIRFLLICGKDSALFKPGRSLAALAENGVDDSKRIIGAAGYDPVLPTIAPDQVDQFRKQVEVLDWTGEEDLQAIEQRVKSLSARNPGPFKTDKTSTPRMAAGEAFSSIRPGGQREPLIYDPKGYFVISIDPDQKEIILRHYLPDHTPAHEMRGRGATSMLLGLLRDGLVTQLSHAGYLGEELAKAQVALQFGLRYDQDRPLRLRESPAAATALPPAIGSENQSTTQPQAPPKRSFVEVSTLKQLGTIAPNTDIDLFVSVIDLPREHVLGGMFVEPDVTGASRVLRGTSQRVEIEWTAASRLVMGGAEDLVVGAILRVLGKIDENNLVHGEQMIVLTRVEKLT
;
A
#
# COMPACT_ATOMS: atom_id res chain seq x y z
N MET A 1 37.82 18.66 20.26
CA MET A 1 36.56 19.42 20.18
C MET A 1 36.43 19.97 18.77
N SER A 2 35.75 19.24 17.87
CA SER A 2 35.42 19.75 16.54
C SER A 2 34.10 20.52 16.64
N SER A 3 34.10 21.78 16.25
CA SER A 3 32.86 22.56 16.10
C SER A 3 32.00 21.90 15.03
N ALA A 4 30.86 21.33 15.43
CA ALA A 4 29.83 20.87 14.51
C ALA A 4 29.32 22.08 13.71
N GLY A 5 29.88 22.28 12.51
CA GLY A 5 29.39 23.29 11.58
C GLY A 5 27.94 22.98 11.25
N THR A 6 27.05 23.95 11.43
CA THR A 6 25.63 23.83 11.15
C THR A 6 25.45 23.55 9.66
N SER A 7 25.10 22.32 9.28
CA SER A 7 24.96 21.95 7.86
C SER A 7 23.68 22.56 7.29
N TRP A 8 23.82 23.52 6.39
CA TRP A 8 22.72 24.04 5.57
C TRP A 8 22.49 23.12 4.36
N PRO A 9 21.24 22.86 3.92
CA PRO A 9 19.96 23.35 4.46
C PRO A 9 19.56 22.71 5.80
N VAL A 10 18.90 23.48 6.67
CA VAL A 10 18.59 23.07 8.06
C VAL A 10 17.32 22.23 8.20
N VAL A 11 16.42 22.28 7.20
CA VAL A 11 15.21 21.45 7.15
C VAL A 11 15.24 20.56 5.93
N ALA A 12 15.05 19.25 6.13
CA ALA A 12 14.95 18.27 5.05
C ALA A 12 13.71 18.49 4.17
N GLY A 13 13.81 18.09 2.91
CA GLY A 13 12.75 18.22 1.94
C GLY A 13 13.15 17.72 0.57
N THR A 14 12.24 17.86 -0.40
CA THR A 14 12.48 17.44 -1.78
C THR A 14 13.21 18.54 -2.53
N TYR A 15 14.52 18.61 -2.33
CA TYR A 15 15.40 19.57 -2.98
C TYR A 15 16.73 18.96 -3.42
N LYS A 16 17.43 19.67 -4.30
CA LYS A 16 18.84 19.44 -4.64
C LYS A 16 19.63 20.70 -4.36
N VAL A 17 20.75 20.53 -3.67
CA VAL A 17 21.66 21.63 -3.29
C VAL A 17 22.64 21.86 -4.43
N GLY A 18 22.80 23.12 -4.83
CA GLY A 18 23.80 23.60 -5.78
C GLY A 18 25.01 24.16 -5.03
N ASP A 19 25.45 25.38 -5.36
CA ASP A 19 26.50 26.10 -4.61
C ASP A 19 25.88 26.90 -3.44
N PRO A 20 26.09 26.54 -2.17
CA PRO A 20 25.51 27.25 -1.03
C PRO A 20 25.86 28.74 -0.94
N LYS A 21 26.89 29.22 -1.64
CA LYS A 21 27.26 30.64 -1.70
C LYS A 21 26.56 31.41 -2.82
N ALA A 22 25.81 30.71 -3.67
CA ALA A 22 25.15 31.32 -4.81
C ALA A 22 23.87 32.08 -4.41
N PRO A 23 23.45 33.09 -5.21
CA PRO A 23 22.38 34.00 -4.80
C PRO A 23 20.96 33.54 -5.13
N VAL A 24 20.78 32.52 -5.98
CA VAL A 24 19.45 32.12 -6.47
C VAL A 24 19.00 30.82 -5.82
N ALA A 25 17.81 30.85 -5.21
CA ALA A 25 17.01 29.65 -4.92
C ALA A 25 15.94 29.49 -6.00
N ILE A 26 15.64 28.25 -6.37
CA ILE A 26 14.61 27.92 -7.37
C ILE A 26 13.53 27.06 -6.74
N CYS A 27 12.28 27.45 -6.94
CA CYS A 27 11.09 26.69 -6.57
C CYS A 27 10.43 26.17 -7.85
N ALA A 28 10.62 24.90 -8.18
CA ALA A 28 10.10 24.24 -9.38
C ALA A 28 8.66 23.74 -9.25
N LEU A 29 7.95 24.16 -8.18
CA LEU A 29 6.56 23.76 -7.88
C LEU A 29 6.37 22.24 -7.97
N THR A 30 5.51 21.75 -8.86
CA THR A 30 5.23 20.32 -9.05
C THR A 30 6.01 19.68 -10.22
N SER A 31 6.93 20.41 -10.84
CA SER A 31 7.65 20.00 -12.05
C SER A 31 8.98 19.30 -11.74
N GLU A 32 8.89 18.02 -11.36
CA GLU A 32 10.05 17.21 -10.93
C GLU A 32 11.21 17.20 -11.94
N ARG A 33 10.90 17.18 -13.24
CA ARG A 33 11.91 17.13 -14.32
C ARG A 33 12.89 18.31 -14.30
N LEU A 34 12.50 19.44 -13.72
CA LEU A 34 13.33 20.65 -13.65
C LEU A 34 14.39 20.58 -12.52
N MET A 35 14.19 19.71 -11.54
CA MET A 35 14.98 19.67 -10.30
C MET A 35 16.48 19.50 -10.52
N SER A 36 16.86 18.46 -11.24
CA SER A 36 18.28 18.12 -11.44
C SER A 36 19.00 19.10 -12.36
N PRO A 37 18.45 19.46 -13.52
CA PRO A 37 19.10 20.43 -14.41
C PRO A 37 19.28 21.79 -13.74
N LEU A 38 18.26 22.30 -13.03
CA LEU A 38 18.31 23.65 -12.45
C LEU A 38 19.23 23.75 -11.24
N ALA A 39 19.30 22.72 -10.38
CA ALA A 39 20.24 22.71 -9.25
C ALA A 39 21.71 22.75 -9.69
N GLY A 40 22.03 22.22 -10.88
CA GLY A 40 23.38 22.20 -11.44
C GLY A 40 23.80 23.50 -12.13
N LEU A 41 22.90 24.49 -12.26
CA LEU A 41 23.22 25.73 -12.93
C LEU A 41 24.15 26.61 -12.07
N PRO A 42 25.18 27.24 -12.69
CA PRO A 42 25.96 28.27 -12.00
C PRO A 42 25.05 29.40 -11.49
N GLY A 43 25.23 29.80 -10.23
CA GLY A 43 24.41 30.83 -9.59
C GLY A 43 23.21 30.31 -8.81
N VAL A 44 22.95 28.99 -8.81
CA VAL A 44 21.88 28.36 -8.02
C VAL A 44 22.44 27.72 -6.75
N ALA A 45 21.84 28.07 -5.61
CA ALA A 45 22.17 27.51 -4.30
C ALA A 45 21.34 26.28 -3.96
N ILE A 46 20.08 26.27 -4.37
CA ILE A 46 19.14 25.18 -4.10
C ILE A 46 18.01 25.24 -5.13
N ALA A 47 17.61 24.08 -5.64
CA ALA A 47 16.37 23.93 -6.40
C ALA A 47 15.47 22.92 -5.68
N GLY A 48 14.20 23.24 -5.51
CA GLY A 48 13.25 22.48 -4.69
C GLY A 48 11.85 22.43 -5.29
N MET A 49 11.10 21.37 -4.96
CA MET A 49 9.66 21.29 -5.25
C MET A 49 8.83 21.73 -4.05
N VAL A 50 7.60 22.15 -4.32
CA VAL A 50 6.59 22.43 -3.29
C VAL A 50 5.20 22.08 -3.79
N TYR A 51 4.44 21.36 -2.97
CA TYR A 51 3.10 20.90 -3.30
C TYR A 51 2.00 21.63 -2.54
N THR A 52 2.29 22.11 -1.31
CA THR A 52 1.28 22.70 -0.41
C THR A 52 1.63 24.15 -0.05
N ALA A 53 0.61 24.98 0.16
CA ALA A 53 0.76 26.40 0.50
C ALA A 53 0.96 26.68 2.01
N ASN A 54 1.33 25.65 2.78
CA ASN A 54 1.53 25.73 4.22
C ASN A 54 2.94 25.22 4.60
N LEU A 55 3.06 23.96 5.03
CA LEU A 55 4.31 23.37 5.50
C LEU A 55 5.44 23.48 4.47
N GLY A 56 5.13 23.28 3.19
CA GLY A 56 6.11 23.44 2.11
C GLY A 56 6.71 24.85 2.06
N ILE A 57 5.87 25.88 2.17
CA ILE A 57 6.31 27.28 2.21
C ILE A 57 7.09 27.58 3.50
N ALA A 58 6.65 27.06 4.65
CA ALA A 58 7.37 27.21 5.91
C ALA A 58 8.82 26.68 5.80
N ARG A 59 9.02 25.51 5.17
CA ARG A 59 10.35 24.93 4.96
C ARG A 59 11.22 25.76 4.00
N ILE A 60 10.62 26.35 2.96
CA ILE A 60 11.30 27.29 2.04
C ILE A 60 11.80 28.51 2.82
N ILE A 61 10.95 29.13 3.64
CA ILE A 61 11.32 30.29 4.47
C ILE A 61 12.50 29.94 5.37
N LEU A 62 12.44 28.82 6.10
CA LEU A 62 13.48 28.40 7.05
C LEU A 62 14.82 28.17 6.36
N ASN A 63 14.83 27.44 5.23
CA ASN A 63 16.07 27.17 4.50
C ASN A 63 16.64 28.44 3.84
N ILE A 64 15.80 29.36 3.36
CA ILE A 64 16.30 30.60 2.76
C ILE A 64 16.84 31.56 3.83
N THR A 65 16.09 31.80 4.90
CA THR A 65 16.47 32.75 5.97
C THR A 65 17.70 32.31 6.77
N THR A 66 18.06 31.03 6.72
CA THR A 66 19.30 30.50 7.33
C THR A 66 20.51 30.50 6.41
N ASN A 67 20.36 30.90 5.13
CA ASN A 67 21.47 31.13 4.22
C ASN A 67 21.43 32.56 3.66
N PRO A 68 22.20 33.50 4.26
CA PRO A 68 22.25 34.89 3.82
C PRO A 68 22.73 35.10 2.38
N SER A 69 23.40 34.11 1.78
CA SER A 69 23.86 34.20 0.39
C SER A 69 22.69 34.24 -0.59
N ILE A 70 21.55 33.63 -0.25
CA ILE A 70 20.37 33.58 -1.12
C ILE A 70 19.65 34.93 -1.07
N ARG A 71 19.56 35.58 -2.23
CA ARG A 71 18.98 36.92 -2.45
C ARG A 71 17.82 36.93 -3.44
N PHE A 72 17.60 35.84 -4.15
CA PHE A 72 16.50 35.70 -5.11
C PHE A 72 15.81 34.34 -4.93
N LEU A 73 14.48 34.34 -5.02
CA LEU A 73 13.68 33.13 -5.15
C LEU A 73 12.94 33.16 -6.49
N LEU A 74 13.35 32.30 -7.42
CA LEU A 74 12.68 32.15 -8.72
C LEU A 74 11.66 31.00 -8.62
N ILE A 75 10.38 31.31 -8.81
CA ILE A 75 9.30 30.33 -8.88
C ILE A 75 9.09 29.96 -10.35
N CYS A 76 9.12 28.68 -10.69
CA CYS A 76 8.88 28.19 -12.04
C CYS A 76 8.16 26.83 -12.00
N GLY A 77 7.78 26.31 -13.16
CA GLY A 77 7.08 25.04 -13.26
C GLY A 77 5.58 25.13 -13.05
N LYS A 78 4.93 23.97 -13.02
CA LYS A 78 3.48 23.84 -12.93
C LYS A 78 3.00 23.99 -11.48
N ASP A 79 2.06 24.88 -11.27
CA ASP A 79 1.42 25.07 -9.95
C ASP A 79 0.36 24.00 -9.66
N SER A 80 0.13 23.75 -8.36
CA SER A 80 -0.95 22.87 -7.92
C SER A 80 -2.30 23.55 -8.11
N ALA A 81 -3.24 22.89 -8.78
CA ALA A 81 -4.58 23.44 -9.01
C ALA A 81 -5.34 23.73 -7.70
N LEU A 82 -5.15 22.89 -6.68
CA LEU A 82 -5.81 23.01 -5.38
C LEU A 82 -5.00 23.90 -4.43
N PHE A 83 -3.73 23.57 -4.23
CA PHE A 83 -2.93 24.20 -3.17
C PHE A 83 -2.31 25.53 -3.60
N LYS A 84 -2.07 25.74 -4.90
CA LYS A 84 -1.50 26.98 -5.47
C LYS A 84 -0.30 27.57 -4.69
N PRO A 85 0.73 26.76 -4.34
CA PRO A 85 1.88 27.25 -3.58
C PRO A 85 2.68 28.35 -4.27
N GLY A 86 2.75 28.38 -5.61
CA GLY A 86 3.47 29.43 -6.34
C GLY A 86 2.86 30.81 -6.10
N ARG A 87 1.55 30.93 -6.32
CA ARG A 87 0.80 32.16 -6.01
C ARG A 87 0.86 32.53 -4.53
N SER A 88 0.88 31.53 -3.65
CA SER A 88 0.94 31.77 -2.20
C SER A 88 2.30 32.30 -1.77
N LEU A 89 3.40 31.84 -2.38
CA LEU A 89 4.74 32.41 -2.17
C LEU A 89 4.85 33.86 -2.66
N ALA A 90 4.27 34.16 -3.83
CA ALA A 90 4.22 35.54 -4.34
C ALA A 90 3.43 36.46 -3.39
N ALA A 91 2.24 36.02 -2.96
CA ALA A 91 1.41 36.77 -2.02
C ALA A 91 2.09 36.97 -0.65
N LEU A 92 2.81 35.95 -0.15
CA LEU A 92 3.60 36.06 1.07
C LEU A 92 4.70 37.11 0.96
N ALA A 93 5.41 37.14 -0.18
CA ALA A 93 6.47 38.11 -0.42
C ALA A 93 5.93 39.55 -0.37
N GLU A 94 4.80 39.78 -1.05
CA GLU A 94 4.17 41.09 -1.17
C GLU A 94 3.50 41.52 0.15
N ASN A 95 2.67 40.66 0.73
CA ASN A 95 1.71 41.04 1.77
C ASN A 95 2.03 40.50 3.17
N GLY A 96 2.90 39.50 3.28
CA GLY A 96 3.20 38.83 4.55
C GLY A 96 2.05 37.96 5.05
N VAL A 97 1.87 37.93 6.38
CA VAL A 97 0.84 37.14 7.07
C VAL A 97 0.00 38.01 8.00
N ASP A 98 -1.23 37.59 8.28
CA ASP A 98 -2.11 38.22 9.28
C ASP A 98 -1.84 37.70 10.72
N ASP A 99 -2.62 38.17 11.68
CA ASP A 99 -2.52 37.77 13.10
C ASP A 99 -2.77 36.27 13.33
N SER A 100 -3.50 35.62 12.42
CA SER A 100 -3.71 34.16 12.42
C SER A 100 -2.62 33.39 11.70
N LYS A 101 -1.54 34.08 11.29
CA LYS A 101 -0.43 33.55 10.47
C LYS A 101 -0.87 33.03 9.11
N ARG A 102 -2.01 33.50 8.60
CA ARG A 102 -2.47 33.20 7.24
C ARG A 102 -1.79 34.12 6.25
N ILE A 103 -1.38 33.59 5.11
CA ILE A 103 -0.78 34.39 4.03
C ILE A 103 -1.85 35.30 3.43
N ILE A 104 -1.62 36.61 3.50
CA ILE A 104 -2.56 37.63 3.04
C ILE A 104 -2.62 37.60 1.50
N GLY A 105 -3.82 37.49 0.93
CA GLY A 105 -4.04 37.43 -0.52
C GLY A 105 -3.79 36.06 -1.16
N ALA A 106 -3.42 35.03 -0.38
CA ALA A 106 -3.23 33.69 -0.92
C ALA A 106 -4.56 32.97 -1.20
N ALA A 107 -4.75 32.55 -2.46
CA ALA A 107 -5.92 31.82 -2.93
C ALA A 107 -5.75 30.28 -2.89
N GLY A 108 -4.63 29.79 -2.37
CA GLY A 108 -4.36 28.37 -2.17
C GLY A 108 -5.23 27.75 -1.06
N TYR A 109 -5.33 26.43 -1.05
CA TYR A 109 -5.94 25.71 0.07
C TYR A 109 -5.09 25.81 1.34
N ASP A 110 -5.72 26.21 2.44
CA ASP A 110 -5.14 26.31 3.79
C ASP A 110 -3.74 26.99 3.91
N PRO A 111 -3.56 28.24 3.44
CA PRO A 111 -2.27 28.93 3.41
C PRO A 111 -1.93 29.55 4.78
N VAL A 112 -1.75 28.72 5.80
CA VAL A 112 -1.43 29.15 7.16
C VAL A 112 -0.04 28.63 7.56
N LEU A 113 0.77 29.49 8.20
CA LEU A 113 2.16 29.20 8.58
C LEU A 113 2.33 29.17 10.11
N PRO A 114 1.72 28.22 10.82
CA PRO A 114 1.66 28.24 12.29
C PRO A 114 3.04 28.15 12.95
N THR A 115 4.00 27.49 12.30
CA THR A 115 5.36 27.24 12.81
C THR A 115 6.33 28.39 12.57
N ILE A 116 5.99 29.36 11.72
CA ILE A 116 6.87 30.47 11.37
C ILE A 116 6.54 31.67 12.27
N ALA A 117 7.57 32.32 12.80
CA ALA A 117 7.43 33.54 13.57
C ALA A 117 7.29 34.76 12.63
N PRO A 118 6.51 35.80 13.00
CA PRO A 118 6.31 36.96 12.14
C PRO A 118 7.61 37.67 11.72
N ASP A 119 8.61 37.73 12.61
CA ASP A 119 9.92 38.31 12.32
C ASP A 119 10.73 37.50 11.29
N GLN A 120 10.53 36.18 11.21
CA GLN A 120 11.11 35.34 10.16
C GLN A 120 10.44 35.59 8.80
N VAL A 121 9.12 35.83 8.78
CA VAL A 121 8.41 36.25 7.55
C VAL A 121 8.97 37.59 7.08
N ASP A 122 9.14 38.56 7.99
CA ASP A 122 9.73 39.86 7.66
C ASP A 122 11.18 39.75 7.17
N GLN A 123 12.00 38.89 7.79
CA GLN A 123 13.35 38.61 7.32
C GLN A 123 13.31 38.07 5.89
N PHE A 124 12.48 37.05 5.63
CA PHE A 124 12.33 36.45 4.30
C PHE A 124 12.01 37.52 3.26
N ARG A 125 10.98 38.35 3.52
CA ARG A 125 10.53 39.43 2.61
C ARG A 125 11.61 40.48 2.34
N LYS A 126 12.49 40.75 3.30
CA LYS A 126 13.62 41.68 3.13
C LYS A 126 14.85 41.05 2.47
N GLN A 127 15.05 39.76 2.70
CA GLN A 127 16.24 39.04 2.27
C GLN A 127 16.20 38.71 0.78
N VAL A 128 15.05 38.22 0.30
CA VAL A 128 14.90 37.75 -1.09
C VAL A 128 13.90 38.56 -1.90
N GLU A 129 14.26 38.83 -3.15
CA GLU A 129 13.30 39.20 -4.19
C GLU A 129 12.65 37.93 -4.74
N VAL A 130 11.32 37.84 -4.69
CA VAL A 130 10.55 36.71 -5.22
C VAL A 130 10.10 37.00 -6.64
N LEU A 131 10.41 36.11 -7.57
CA LEU A 131 10.10 36.22 -8.99
C LEU A 131 9.14 35.12 -9.39
N ASP A 132 7.90 35.48 -9.69
CA ASP A 132 6.87 34.53 -10.12
C ASP A 132 6.93 34.30 -11.62
N TRP A 133 7.51 33.17 -12.02
CA TRP A 133 7.52 32.63 -13.39
C TRP A 133 6.73 31.31 -13.43
N THR A 134 5.66 31.21 -12.62
CA THR A 134 4.76 30.06 -12.62
C THR A 134 4.27 29.75 -14.03
N GLY A 135 4.39 28.48 -14.43
CA GLY A 135 4.05 27.97 -15.76
C GLY A 135 5.26 27.84 -16.70
N GLU A 136 6.38 28.53 -16.43
CA GLU A 136 7.58 28.41 -17.24
C GLU A 136 8.31 27.10 -16.94
N GLU A 137 8.62 26.33 -17.98
CA GLU A 137 9.30 25.03 -17.89
C GLU A 137 10.47 24.90 -18.87
N ASP A 138 10.74 25.91 -19.71
CA ASP A 138 11.90 25.94 -20.59
C ASP A 138 13.18 26.19 -19.80
N LEU A 139 14.06 25.18 -19.79
CA LEU A 139 15.34 25.23 -19.10
C LEU A 139 16.24 26.35 -19.61
N GLN A 140 16.22 26.66 -20.91
CA GLN A 140 17.07 27.72 -21.46
C GLN A 140 16.60 29.09 -21.00
N ALA A 141 15.29 29.36 -21.05
CA ALA A 141 14.72 30.60 -20.54
C ALA A 141 15.03 30.79 -19.04
N ILE A 142 14.84 29.74 -18.23
CA ILE A 142 15.13 29.76 -16.79
C ILE A 142 16.63 29.98 -16.54
N GLU A 143 17.52 29.32 -17.29
CA GLU A 143 18.97 29.50 -17.17
C GLU A 143 19.39 30.95 -17.46
N GLN A 144 18.86 31.56 -18.53
CA GLN A 144 19.14 32.96 -18.84
C GLN A 144 18.65 33.88 -17.72
N ARG A 145 17.50 33.56 -17.11
CA ARG A 145 16.99 34.31 -15.97
C ARG A 145 17.92 34.19 -14.76
N VAL A 146 18.39 32.99 -14.43
CA VAL A 146 19.36 32.75 -13.35
C VAL A 146 20.65 33.55 -13.57
N LYS A 147 21.18 33.59 -14.81
CA LYS A 147 22.37 34.39 -15.15
C LYS A 147 22.14 35.87 -14.89
N SER A 148 21.00 36.40 -15.33
CA SER A 148 20.61 37.81 -15.09
C SER A 148 20.50 38.14 -13.60
N LEU A 149 19.91 37.25 -12.79
CA LEU A 149 19.81 37.43 -11.34
C LEU A 149 21.18 37.36 -10.65
N SER A 150 22.03 36.42 -11.07
CA SER A 150 23.39 36.27 -10.54
C SER A 150 24.25 37.51 -10.81
N ALA A 151 24.10 38.13 -11.98
CA ALA A 151 24.78 39.39 -12.30
C ALA A 151 24.32 40.57 -11.41
N ARG A 152 23.10 40.51 -10.87
CA ARG A 152 22.52 41.49 -9.94
C ARG A 152 22.79 41.18 -8.46
N ASN A 153 23.64 40.20 -8.14
CA ASN A 153 23.85 39.75 -6.78
C ASN A 153 24.30 40.92 -5.86
N PRO A 154 23.47 41.34 -4.88
CA PRO A 154 23.81 42.42 -3.95
C PRO A 154 24.78 41.97 -2.83
N GLY A 155 25.25 40.73 -2.88
CA GLY A 155 26.03 40.09 -1.81
C GLY A 155 25.16 39.53 -0.69
N PRO A 156 25.75 38.92 0.34
CA PRO A 156 25.01 38.31 1.44
C PRO A 156 24.10 39.31 2.17
N PHE A 157 22.92 38.85 2.57
CA PHE A 157 21.99 39.64 3.36
C PHE A 157 22.58 39.98 4.74
N LYS A 158 22.42 41.24 5.16
CA LYS A 158 22.88 41.74 6.46
C LYS A 158 21.66 42.12 7.30
N THR A 159 21.63 41.67 8.55
CA THR A 159 20.59 42.03 9.52
C THR A 159 21.22 42.77 10.70
N ASP A 160 20.63 43.89 11.11
CA ASP A 160 21.05 44.66 12.28
C ASP A 160 20.66 43.97 13.60
N LYS A 161 19.74 43.01 13.54
CA LYS A 161 19.39 42.17 14.68
C LYS A 161 20.34 40.98 14.70
N THR A 162 21.09 40.80 15.79
CA THR A 162 21.60 39.49 16.23
C THR A 162 20.41 38.59 16.56
N SER A 163 19.66 38.19 15.53
CA SER A 163 18.72 37.08 15.63
C SER A 163 19.59 35.84 15.81
N THR A 164 19.72 35.38 17.05
CA THR A 164 20.02 33.97 17.28
C THR A 164 19.05 33.20 16.38
N PRO A 165 19.52 32.31 15.48
CA PRO A 165 18.61 31.48 14.72
C PRO A 165 17.82 30.71 15.75
N ARG A 166 16.60 31.17 16.02
CA ARG A 166 15.63 30.41 16.80
C ARG A 166 15.32 29.28 15.85
N MET A 167 16.09 28.20 15.96
CA MET A 167 15.78 26.95 15.29
C MET A 167 14.32 26.74 15.62
N ALA A 168 13.47 26.85 14.59
CA ALA A 168 12.06 26.51 14.74
C ALA A 168 12.08 25.15 15.44
N ALA A 169 11.42 25.07 16.60
CA ALA A 169 11.36 23.83 17.35
C ALA A 169 11.03 22.74 16.33
N GLY A 170 11.95 21.79 16.13
CA GLY A 170 11.83 20.79 15.08
C GLY A 170 10.47 20.13 15.18
N GLU A 171 9.91 19.69 14.05
CA GLU A 171 8.61 19.03 14.03
C GLU A 171 8.58 17.91 15.10
N ALA A 172 7.75 18.08 16.12
CA ALA A 172 7.64 17.14 17.23
C ALA A 172 6.57 16.10 16.90
N PHE A 173 7.00 14.95 16.38
CA PHE A 173 6.11 13.82 16.12
C PHE A 173 6.01 12.91 17.35
N SER A 174 4.79 12.49 17.68
CA SER A 174 4.59 11.40 18.65
C SER A 174 4.90 10.08 17.96
N SER A 175 5.95 9.39 18.40
CA SER A 175 6.33 8.09 17.85
C SER A 175 5.32 7.02 18.25
N ILE A 176 4.87 6.23 17.27
CA ILE A 176 4.08 5.02 17.48
C ILE A 176 4.89 3.82 16.98
N ARG A 177 4.74 2.67 17.65
CA ARG A 177 5.40 1.43 17.22
C ARG A 177 4.55 0.72 16.16
N PRO A 178 5.16 0.10 15.13
CA PRO A 178 4.45 -0.86 14.30
C PRO A 178 3.83 -1.97 15.16
N GLY A 179 2.61 -2.41 14.83
CA GLY A 179 1.88 -3.42 15.59
C GLY A 179 0.39 -3.46 15.24
N GLY A 180 -0.38 -4.20 16.03
CA GLY A 180 -1.79 -4.51 15.78
C GLY A 180 -1.98 -6.00 15.40
N GLN A 181 -3.19 -6.51 15.59
CA GLN A 181 -3.57 -7.84 15.11
C GLN A 181 -4.48 -7.67 13.89
N ARG A 182 -4.26 -8.47 12.83
CA ARG A 182 -5.28 -8.62 11.78
C ARG A 182 -6.48 -9.28 12.45
N GLU A 183 -7.57 -8.54 12.59
CA GLU A 183 -8.87 -9.14 12.89
C GLU A 183 -9.18 -10.11 11.74
N PRO A 184 -9.38 -11.42 12.01
CA PRO A 184 -9.54 -12.39 10.93
C PRO A 184 -10.70 -12.04 9.98
N LEU A 185 -10.55 -12.35 8.69
CA LEU A 185 -11.53 -11.99 7.64
C LEU A 185 -12.95 -12.55 7.86
N ILE A 186 -13.07 -13.54 8.74
CA ILE A 186 -14.33 -14.19 9.11
C ILE A 186 -15.23 -13.22 9.92
N TYR A 187 -14.69 -12.11 10.41
CA TYR A 187 -15.35 -11.26 11.41
C TYR A 187 -16.11 -10.06 10.90
N ASP A 188 -16.02 -9.65 9.62
CA ASP A 188 -16.90 -8.55 9.20
C ASP A 188 -18.35 -9.05 9.26
N PRO A 189 -19.24 -8.45 10.08
CA PRO A 189 -20.62 -8.88 10.21
C PRO A 189 -21.38 -8.91 8.89
N LYS A 190 -20.88 -8.21 7.86
CA LYS A 190 -21.48 -8.19 6.53
C LYS A 190 -21.01 -9.32 5.62
N GLY A 191 -19.94 -10.04 5.98
CA GLY A 191 -19.46 -11.20 5.26
C GLY A 191 -18.00 -11.07 4.82
N TYR A 192 -17.62 -11.79 3.77
CA TYR A 192 -16.24 -11.84 3.26
C TYR A 192 -16.17 -11.60 1.76
N PHE A 193 -14.97 -11.27 1.28
CA PHE A 193 -14.71 -10.94 -0.10
C PHE A 193 -13.70 -11.90 -0.74
N VAL A 194 -13.99 -12.28 -1.97
CA VAL A 194 -13.08 -13.03 -2.84
C VAL A 194 -12.71 -12.13 -4.01
N ILE A 195 -11.42 -11.88 -4.17
CA ILE A 195 -10.87 -11.06 -5.25
C ILE A 195 -10.19 -11.98 -6.25
N SER A 196 -10.44 -11.72 -7.53
CA SER A 196 -9.82 -12.42 -8.65
C SER A 196 -9.55 -11.40 -9.76
N ILE A 197 -8.73 -11.78 -10.74
CA ILE A 197 -8.41 -10.94 -11.89
C ILE A 197 -8.83 -11.65 -13.17
N ASP A 198 -9.30 -10.87 -14.14
CA ASP A 198 -9.57 -11.26 -15.53
C ASP A 198 -8.56 -10.50 -16.42
N PRO A 199 -7.45 -11.13 -16.78
CA PRO A 199 -6.39 -10.47 -17.57
C PRO A 199 -6.80 -10.18 -19.01
N ASP A 200 -7.77 -10.91 -19.56
CA ASP A 200 -8.24 -10.72 -20.93
C ASP A 200 -9.10 -9.46 -21.03
N GLN A 201 -10.02 -9.26 -20.06
CA GLN A 201 -10.83 -8.05 -19.97
C GLN A 201 -10.11 -6.89 -19.26
N LYS A 202 -8.94 -7.16 -18.66
CA LYS A 202 -8.16 -6.25 -17.81
C LYS A 202 -8.99 -5.72 -16.63
N GLU A 203 -9.71 -6.61 -15.97
CA GLU A 203 -10.60 -6.29 -14.85
C GLU A 203 -10.26 -7.06 -13.58
N ILE A 204 -10.46 -6.42 -12.43
CA ILE A 204 -10.53 -7.05 -11.12
C ILE A 204 -11.98 -7.44 -10.90
N ILE A 205 -12.21 -8.67 -10.47
CA ILE A 205 -13.52 -9.21 -10.10
C ILE A 205 -13.51 -9.42 -8.60
N LEU A 206 -14.33 -8.66 -7.89
CA LEU A 206 -14.55 -8.78 -6.45
C LEU A 206 -15.94 -9.34 -6.20
N ARG A 207 -16.01 -10.40 -5.39
CA ARG A 207 -17.26 -11.05 -5.01
C ARG A 207 -17.44 -11.03 -3.50
N HIS A 208 -18.60 -10.59 -3.07
CA HIS A 208 -19.01 -10.52 -1.68
C HIS A 208 -19.95 -11.68 -1.34
N TYR A 209 -19.69 -12.33 -0.23
CA TYR A 209 -20.51 -13.41 0.32
C TYR A 209 -20.93 -13.05 1.74
N LEU A 210 -22.18 -13.28 2.09
CA LEU A 210 -22.68 -13.10 3.46
C LEU A 210 -22.04 -14.11 4.42
N PRO A 211 -22.18 -13.93 5.76
CA PRO A 211 -21.63 -14.86 6.75
C PRO A 211 -22.10 -16.32 6.58
N ASP A 212 -23.27 -16.55 5.96
CA ASP A 212 -23.81 -17.87 5.65
C ASP A 212 -23.33 -18.44 4.29
N HIS A 213 -22.27 -17.82 3.72
CA HIS A 213 -21.68 -18.15 2.42
C HIS A 213 -22.58 -17.90 1.20
N THR A 214 -23.73 -17.23 1.37
CA THR A 214 -24.57 -16.88 0.23
C THR A 214 -23.93 -15.75 -0.60
N PRO A 215 -23.84 -15.89 -1.93
CA PRO A 215 -23.38 -14.79 -2.79
C PRO A 215 -24.31 -13.59 -2.65
N ALA A 216 -23.74 -12.40 -2.45
CA ALA A 216 -24.51 -11.17 -2.27
C ALA A 216 -24.24 -10.14 -3.37
N HIS A 217 -22.99 -9.73 -3.56
CA HIS A 217 -22.63 -8.67 -4.51
C HIS A 217 -21.44 -9.08 -5.36
N GLU A 218 -21.41 -8.64 -6.62
CA GLU A 218 -20.23 -8.71 -7.50
C GLU A 218 -19.90 -7.28 -7.95
N MET A 219 -18.61 -6.96 -7.97
CA MET A 219 -18.09 -5.71 -8.51
C MET A 219 -16.95 -6.01 -9.48
N ARG A 220 -17.01 -5.38 -10.65
CA ARG A 220 -15.94 -5.40 -11.64
C ARG A 220 -15.36 -4.00 -11.79
N GLY A 221 -14.04 -3.91 -11.87
CA GLY A 221 -13.38 -2.62 -11.99
C GLY A 221 -11.89 -2.75 -12.30
N ARG A 222 -11.26 -1.63 -12.65
CA ARG A 222 -9.82 -1.60 -12.99
C ARG A 222 -8.98 -0.86 -11.95
N GLY A 223 -9.62 -0.16 -11.01
CA GLY A 223 -8.98 0.70 -10.02
C GLY A 223 -9.30 0.27 -8.60
N ALA A 224 -8.26 0.01 -7.81
CA ALA A 224 -8.37 -0.38 -6.41
C ALA A 224 -9.11 0.66 -5.57
N THR A 225 -8.76 1.95 -5.75
CA THR A 225 -9.40 3.05 -5.03
C THR A 225 -10.89 3.16 -5.35
N SER A 226 -11.28 3.09 -6.63
CA SER A 226 -12.69 3.21 -7.01
C SER A 226 -13.51 2.03 -6.51
N MET A 227 -12.95 0.82 -6.53
CA MET A 227 -13.61 -0.37 -6.00
C MET A 227 -13.77 -0.30 -4.48
N LEU A 228 -12.71 0.06 -3.74
CA LEU A 228 -12.78 0.23 -2.27
C LEU A 228 -13.82 1.29 -1.88
N LEU A 229 -13.83 2.45 -2.57
CA LEU A 229 -14.83 3.49 -2.33
C LEU A 229 -16.25 3.01 -2.65
N GLY A 230 -16.44 2.14 -3.64
CA GLY A 230 -17.72 1.50 -3.92
C GLY A 230 -18.20 0.64 -2.75
N LEU A 231 -17.32 -0.19 -2.17
CA LEU A 231 -17.64 -1.00 -1.00
C LEU A 231 -18.01 -0.16 0.22
N LEU A 232 -17.26 0.92 0.47
CA LEU A 232 -17.52 1.83 1.58
C LEU A 232 -18.83 2.61 1.39
N ARG A 233 -19.09 3.09 0.16
CA ARG A 233 -20.34 3.79 -0.19
C ARG A 233 -21.56 2.92 0.07
N ASP A 234 -21.49 1.65 -0.32
CA ASP A 234 -22.59 0.69 -0.14
C ASP A 234 -22.58 0.06 1.28
N GLY A 235 -21.66 0.54 2.13
CA GLY A 235 -21.52 0.14 3.52
C GLY A 235 -21.19 -1.34 3.70
N LEU A 236 -20.59 -2.01 2.72
CA LEU A 236 -20.34 -3.47 2.76
C LEU A 236 -19.17 -3.86 3.67
N VAL A 237 -18.44 -2.87 4.20
CA VAL A 237 -17.31 -3.06 5.13
C VAL A 237 -17.60 -2.27 6.39
N THR A 238 -17.52 -2.92 7.54
CA THR A 238 -17.85 -2.30 8.83
C THR A 238 -16.61 -2.05 9.70
N GLN A 239 -15.52 -2.77 9.46
CA GLN A 239 -14.29 -2.67 10.24
C GLN A 239 -13.20 -1.91 9.46
N LEU A 240 -12.50 -0.99 10.12
CA LEU A 240 -11.39 -0.23 9.53
C LEU A 240 -10.21 -1.13 9.14
N SER A 241 -9.96 -2.17 9.94
CA SER A 241 -8.97 -3.22 9.67
C SER A 241 -9.25 -3.94 8.35
N HIS A 242 -10.52 -4.32 8.12
CA HIS A 242 -10.98 -4.98 6.90
C HIS A 242 -10.94 -4.03 5.68
N ALA A 243 -11.28 -2.75 5.85
CA ALA A 243 -11.11 -1.76 4.80
C ALA A 243 -9.63 -1.60 4.39
N GLY A 244 -8.72 -1.60 5.36
CA GLY A 244 -7.27 -1.59 5.12
C GLY A 244 -6.79 -2.82 4.35
N TYR A 245 -7.26 -4.01 4.75
CA TYR A 245 -7.00 -5.27 4.04
C TYR A 245 -7.49 -5.25 2.59
N LEU A 246 -8.74 -4.85 2.36
CA LEU A 246 -9.32 -4.80 1.01
C LEU A 246 -8.57 -3.81 0.13
N GLY A 247 -8.13 -2.68 0.68
CA GLY A 247 -7.25 -1.73 -0.01
C GLY A 247 -5.94 -2.37 -0.45
N GLU A 248 -5.29 -3.14 0.43
CA GLU A 248 -4.06 -3.89 0.13
C GLU A 248 -4.27 -4.92 -1.00
N GLU A 249 -5.31 -5.75 -0.90
CA GLU A 249 -5.58 -6.80 -1.87
C GLU A 249 -6.01 -6.25 -3.24
N LEU A 250 -6.87 -5.24 -3.26
CA LEU A 250 -7.29 -4.58 -4.51
C LEU A 250 -6.10 -3.88 -5.20
N ALA A 251 -5.21 -3.25 -4.43
CA ALA A 251 -3.99 -2.64 -4.98
C ALA A 251 -3.06 -3.71 -5.59
N LYS A 252 -2.88 -4.85 -4.92
CA LYS A 252 -2.13 -6.00 -5.47
C LYS A 252 -2.77 -6.51 -6.77
N ALA A 253 -4.08 -6.69 -6.81
CA ALA A 253 -4.79 -7.13 -8.00
C ALA A 253 -4.65 -6.13 -9.18
N GLN A 254 -4.73 -4.83 -8.91
CA GLN A 254 -4.50 -3.79 -9.90
C GLN A 254 -3.07 -3.82 -10.47
N VAL A 255 -2.06 -3.91 -9.60
CA VAL A 255 -0.65 -4.03 -10.02
C VAL A 255 -0.45 -5.30 -10.83
N ALA A 256 -1.06 -6.42 -10.44
CA ALA A 256 -0.96 -7.66 -11.18
C ALA A 256 -1.50 -7.54 -12.61
N LEU A 257 -2.64 -6.90 -12.80
CA LEU A 257 -3.19 -6.61 -14.13
C LEU A 257 -2.29 -5.68 -14.94
N GLN A 258 -1.74 -4.64 -14.31
CA GLN A 258 -0.90 -3.65 -14.99
C GLN A 258 0.41 -4.24 -15.51
N PHE A 259 1.03 -5.15 -14.75
CA PHE A 259 2.33 -5.74 -15.06
C PHE A 259 2.26 -7.19 -15.55
N GLY A 260 1.06 -7.75 -15.71
CA GLY A 260 0.86 -9.13 -16.15
C GLY A 260 1.35 -10.18 -15.15
N LEU A 261 1.28 -9.89 -13.85
CA LEU A 261 1.70 -10.78 -12.77
C LEU A 261 0.58 -11.75 -12.36
N ARG A 262 0.96 -12.84 -11.69
CA ARG A 262 0.02 -13.72 -10.99
C ARG A 262 -0.45 -13.03 -9.71
N TYR A 263 -1.76 -12.99 -9.54
CA TYR A 263 -2.42 -12.56 -8.31
C TYR A 263 -3.06 -13.78 -7.64
N ASP A 264 -2.65 -14.05 -6.40
CA ASP A 264 -3.38 -14.89 -5.48
C ASP A 264 -3.63 -14.05 -4.21
N GLN A 265 -4.89 -13.99 -3.75
CA GLN A 265 -5.26 -13.23 -2.54
C GLN A 265 -4.45 -13.73 -1.33
N ASP A 266 -4.10 -12.82 -0.42
CA ASP A 266 -3.24 -13.08 0.76
C ASP A 266 -1.79 -13.49 0.45
N ARG A 267 -1.41 -13.58 -0.84
CA ARG A 267 -0.04 -13.93 -1.26
C ARG A 267 0.71 -12.71 -1.81
N PRO A 268 2.05 -12.76 -1.80
CA PRO A 268 2.88 -11.86 -2.58
C PRO A 268 2.62 -12.04 -4.08
N LEU A 269 2.75 -10.96 -4.85
CA LEU A 269 2.70 -11.01 -6.30
C LEU A 269 3.85 -11.85 -6.85
N ARG A 270 3.56 -12.68 -7.87
CA ARG A 270 4.54 -13.57 -8.51
C ARG A 270 4.52 -13.36 -10.02
N LEU A 271 5.62 -13.70 -10.68
CA LEU A 271 5.62 -13.77 -12.15
C LEU A 271 4.60 -14.82 -12.58
N ARG A 272 3.89 -14.52 -13.67
CA ARG A 272 3.02 -15.51 -14.30
C ARG A 272 3.92 -16.58 -14.88
N GLU A 273 3.73 -17.83 -14.47
CA GLU A 273 4.43 -18.95 -15.10
C GLU A 273 4.00 -18.97 -16.56
N SER A 274 4.96 -18.86 -17.48
CA SER A 274 4.73 -19.30 -18.85
C SER A 274 4.29 -20.76 -18.78
N PRO A 275 3.34 -21.23 -19.60
CA PRO A 275 3.05 -22.64 -19.67
C PRO A 275 4.35 -23.35 -20.09
N ALA A 276 5.07 -23.89 -19.10
CA ALA A 276 6.09 -24.88 -19.35
C ALA A 276 5.36 -26.01 -20.06
N ALA A 277 5.90 -26.41 -21.21
CA ALA A 277 5.39 -27.51 -22.00
C ALA A 277 4.87 -28.60 -21.07
N ALA A 278 3.58 -28.92 -21.19
CA ALA A 278 2.98 -30.04 -20.51
C ALA A 278 3.94 -31.23 -20.68
N THR A 279 4.63 -31.59 -19.60
CA THR A 279 5.37 -32.84 -19.56
C THR A 279 4.29 -33.90 -19.72
N ALA A 280 4.19 -34.43 -20.93
CA ALA A 280 3.17 -35.36 -21.33
C ALA A 280 3.17 -36.54 -20.35
N LEU A 281 2.13 -36.63 -19.53
CA LEU A 281 1.77 -37.89 -18.90
C LEU A 281 1.20 -38.78 -20.01
N PRO A 282 1.63 -40.06 -20.11
CA PRO A 282 1.19 -40.96 -21.16
C PRO A 282 -0.33 -41.20 -21.09
N PRO A 283 -0.98 -41.41 -22.25
CA PRO A 283 -2.43 -41.51 -22.31
C PRO A 283 -2.94 -42.75 -21.57
N ALA A 284 -4.01 -42.57 -20.80
CA ALA A 284 -4.82 -43.67 -20.31
C ALA A 284 -5.46 -44.38 -21.50
N ILE A 285 -5.07 -45.64 -21.72
CA ILE A 285 -5.70 -46.52 -22.70
C ILE A 285 -6.93 -47.14 -22.04
N GLY A 286 -8.10 -46.89 -22.64
CA GLY A 286 -9.29 -47.72 -22.47
C GLY A 286 -10.42 -47.08 -21.67
N SER A 287 -11.42 -46.52 -22.37
CA SER A 287 -12.79 -47.06 -22.39
C SER A 287 -13.71 -46.17 -23.23
N GLU A 288 -14.57 -46.84 -23.98
CA GLU A 288 -15.33 -46.36 -25.12
C GLU A 288 -16.55 -45.48 -24.78
N ASN A 289 -16.98 -44.75 -25.81
CA ASN A 289 -18.22 -43.99 -26.00
C ASN A 289 -19.43 -44.35 -25.12
N GLN A 290 -20.03 -43.34 -24.49
CA GLN A 290 -21.49 -43.17 -24.48
C GLN A 290 -21.95 -41.72 -24.17
N SER A 291 -22.68 -41.18 -25.14
CA SER A 291 -23.84 -40.28 -25.10
C SER A 291 -23.96 -39.11 -24.11
N THR A 292 -24.03 -37.92 -24.71
CA THR A 292 -24.80 -36.72 -24.38
C THR A 292 -25.75 -36.78 -23.17
N THR A 293 -25.37 -36.12 -22.08
CA THR A 293 -26.32 -35.45 -21.18
C THR A 293 -25.67 -34.18 -20.62
N GLN A 294 -26.41 -33.08 -20.57
CA GLN A 294 -25.96 -31.81 -19.96
C GLN A 294 -25.50 -32.04 -18.51
N PRO A 295 -24.48 -31.32 -18.00
CA PRO A 295 -24.10 -31.46 -16.60
C PRO A 295 -25.22 -30.88 -15.73
N GLN A 296 -26.03 -31.77 -15.14
CA GLN A 296 -26.83 -31.43 -13.97
C GLN A 296 -25.86 -30.91 -12.90
N ALA A 297 -26.23 -29.79 -12.27
CA ALA A 297 -25.48 -29.28 -11.12
C ALA A 297 -25.34 -30.43 -10.09
N PRO A 298 -24.13 -30.72 -9.60
CA PRO A 298 -23.94 -31.77 -8.62
C PRO A 298 -24.83 -31.49 -7.41
N PRO A 299 -25.43 -32.53 -6.79
CA PRO A 299 -26.27 -32.36 -5.62
C PRO A 299 -25.50 -31.56 -4.56
N LYS A 300 -26.17 -30.58 -3.91
CA LYS A 300 -25.63 -29.89 -2.73
C LYS A 300 -25.42 -30.95 -1.65
N ARG A 301 -24.20 -31.47 -1.54
CA ARG A 301 -23.79 -32.37 -0.47
C ARG A 301 -23.61 -31.56 0.81
N SER A 302 -24.20 -32.03 1.90
CA SER A 302 -24.04 -31.46 3.23
C SER A 302 -22.92 -32.21 3.94
N PHE A 303 -21.81 -31.54 4.20
CA PHE A 303 -20.72 -32.08 5.00
C PHE A 303 -21.06 -31.98 6.48
N VAL A 304 -20.66 -33.00 7.25
CA VAL A 304 -20.74 -32.96 8.71
C VAL A 304 -19.53 -32.19 9.23
N GLU A 305 -19.76 -31.05 9.87
CA GLU A 305 -18.70 -30.25 10.48
C GLU A 305 -18.12 -30.96 11.71
N VAL A 306 -16.81 -31.19 11.70
CA VAL A 306 -16.07 -31.87 12.77
C VAL A 306 -15.26 -30.84 13.54
N SER A 307 -15.75 -30.49 14.72
CA SER A 307 -15.17 -29.43 15.56
C SER A 307 -14.43 -29.93 16.79
N THR A 308 -14.59 -31.21 17.15
CA THR A 308 -13.98 -31.81 18.35
C THR A 308 -13.43 -33.21 18.10
N LEU A 309 -12.44 -33.63 18.89
CA LEU A 309 -11.89 -34.99 18.91
C LEU A 309 -12.96 -36.07 19.13
N LYS A 310 -13.91 -35.78 20.03
CA LYS A 310 -15.01 -36.71 20.32
C LYS A 310 -15.89 -36.93 19.09
N GLN A 311 -16.17 -35.88 18.32
CA GLN A 311 -16.91 -36.01 17.08
C GLN A 311 -16.13 -36.84 16.07
N LEU A 312 -14.84 -36.53 15.86
CA LEU A 312 -13.97 -37.26 14.93
C LEU A 312 -13.90 -38.76 15.23
N GLY A 313 -13.78 -39.14 16.51
CA GLY A 313 -13.73 -40.55 16.93
C GLY A 313 -15.07 -41.30 16.86
N THR A 314 -16.17 -40.63 16.53
CA THR A 314 -17.52 -41.23 16.43
C THR A 314 -18.08 -41.27 15.01
N ILE A 315 -17.29 -40.84 14.02
CA ILE A 315 -17.72 -40.78 12.62
C ILE A 315 -17.78 -42.20 12.05
N ALA A 316 -18.92 -42.56 11.45
CA ALA A 316 -19.04 -43.81 10.72
C ALA A 316 -18.23 -43.74 9.41
N PRO A 317 -17.62 -44.84 8.95
CA PRO A 317 -16.97 -44.89 7.65
C PRO A 317 -17.91 -44.42 6.52
N ASN A 318 -17.32 -43.82 5.48
CA ASN A 318 -18.00 -43.27 4.31
C ASN A 318 -18.92 -42.06 4.59
N THR A 319 -18.73 -41.37 5.71
CA THR A 319 -19.43 -40.12 6.04
C THR A 319 -18.73 -38.92 5.40
N ASP A 320 -19.50 -37.98 4.85
CA ASP A 320 -19.00 -36.68 4.38
C ASP A 320 -18.63 -35.79 5.57
N ILE A 321 -17.38 -35.32 5.62
CA ILE A 321 -16.81 -34.56 6.74
C ILE A 321 -16.17 -33.24 6.29
N ASP A 322 -16.11 -32.29 7.21
CA ASP A 322 -15.41 -31.02 7.09
C ASP A 322 -14.53 -30.81 8.33
N LEU A 323 -13.22 -30.72 8.13
CA LEU A 323 -12.23 -30.73 9.20
C LEU A 323 -11.06 -29.79 8.94
N PHE A 324 -10.44 -29.34 10.03
CA PHE A 324 -9.24 -28.51 10.00
C PHE A 324 -8.02 -29.33 10.40
N VAL A 325 -6.93 -29.17 9.66
CA VAL A 325 -5.69 -29.95 9.85
C VAL A 325 -4.46 -29.08 9.71
N SER A 326 -3.48 -29.30 10.59
CA SER A 326 -2.11 -28.83 10.37
C SER A 326 -1.27 -29.96 9.79
N VAL A 327 -0.65 -29.76 8.63
CA VAL A 327 0.18 -30.76 7.96
C VAL A 327 1.52 -30.89 8.68
N ILE A 328 1.87 -32.10 9.13
CA ILE A 328 3.10 -32.36 9.90
C ILE A 328 4.13 -33.19 9.14
N ASP A 329 3.70 -34.00 8.17
CA ASP A 329 4.58 -34.78 7.30
C ASP A 329 3.89 -35.18 5.98
N LEU A 330 4.67 -35.77 5.08
CA LEU A 330 4.24 -36.26 3.77
C LEU A 330 4.59 -37.76 3.68
N PRO A 331 3.77 -38.65 4.25
CA PRO A 331 4.11 -40.08 4.39
C PRO A 331 4.29 -40.80 3.06
N ARG A 332 3.59 -40.38 2.01
CA ARG A 332 3.72 -40.89 0.63
C ARG A 332 3.25 -39.85 -0.37
N GLU A 333 3.58 -40.06 -1.64
CA GLU A 333 3.06 -39.22 -2.72
C GLU A 333 1.53 -39.17 -2.64
N HIS A 334 0.97 -37.96 -2.75
CA HIS A 334 -0.47 -37.71 -2.68
C HIS A 334 -1.17 -37.99 -1.33
N VAL A 335 -0.41 -38.23 -0.25
CA VAL A 335 -0.97 -38.35 1.10
C VAL A 335 -0.28 -37.40 2.06
N LEU A 336 -1.08 -36.62 2.79
CA LEU A 336 -0.63 -35.70 3.83
C LEU A 336 -0.87 -36.34 5.20
N GLY A 337 0.13 -36.36 6.06
CA GLY A 337 -0.08 -36.64 7.47
C GLY A 337 -0.24 -35.34 8.23
N GLY A 338 -1.31 -35.22 8.99
CA GLY A 338 -1.66 -34.00 9.66
C GLY A 338 -2.19 -34.22 11.07
N MET A 339 -2.11 -33.18 11.89
CA MET A 339 -2.77 -33.13 13.19
C MET A 339 -4.12 -32.47 13.03
N PHE A 340 -5.17 -33.14 13.50
CA PHE A 340 -6.48 -32.52 13.61
C PHE A 340 -6.37 -31.32 14.54
N VAL A 341 -6.97 -30.19 14.16
CA VAL A 341 -7.00 -28.99 14.98
C VAL A 341 -8.42 -28.61 15.30
N GLU A 342 -8.69 -28.39 16.59
CA GLU A 342 -10.02 -27.98 17.05
C GLU A 342 -10.18 -26.48 16.84
N PRO A 343 -11.22 -26.03 16.10
CA PRO A 343 -11.58 -24.62 16.10
C PRO A 343 -12.11 -24.24 17.49
N ASP A 344 -11.47 -23.29 18.18
CA ASP A 344 -12.02 -22.75 19.44
C ASP A 344 -13.35 -22.03 19.16
N VAL A 345 -14.45 -22.66 19.58
CA VAL A 345 -15.83 -22.17 19.43
C VAL A 345 -16.24 -21.17 20.51
N THR A 346 -15.38 -20.91 21.51
CA THR A 346 -15.74 -20.10 22.69
C THR A 346 -15.16 -18.68 22.71
N GLY A 347 -14.35 -18.29 21.73
CA GLY A 347 -13.72 -16.97 21.68
C GLY A 347 -13.73 -16.33 20.29
N ALA A 348 -13.82 -15.00 20.25
CA ALA A 348 -13.79 -14.16 19.05
C ALA A 348 -12.44 -14.15 18.28
N SER A 349 -11.62 -15.19 18.47
CA SER A 349 -10.42 -15.53 17.72
C SER A 349 -10.45 -17.04 17.52
N ARG A 350 -10.51 -17.53 16.27
CA ARG A 350 -10.36 -18.95 15.96
C ARG A 350 -8.91 -19.34 16.20
N VAL A 351 -8.53 -19.50 17.46
CA VAL A 351 -7.31 -20.19 17.85
C VAL A 351 -7.56 -21.64 17.50
N LEU A 352 -6.85 -22.13 16.49
CA LEU A 352 -6.83 -23.56 16.18
C LEU A 352 -5.99 -24.22 17.27
N ARG A 353 -6.62 -24.99 18.15
CA ARG A 353 -5.90 -25.72 19.18
C ARG A 353 -5.38 -27.02 18.56
N GLY A 354 -4.06 -27.19 18.57
CA GLY A 354 -3.43 -28.44 18.18
C GLY A 354 -3.96 -29.58 19.05
N THR A 355 -4.48 -30.63 18.43
CA THR A 355 -4.81 -31.86 19.15
C THR A 355 -3.68 -32.88 19.03
N SER A 356 -3.77 -33.98 19.78
CA SER A 356 -2.87 -35.13 19.63
C SER A 356 -3.37 -36.16 18.61
N GLN A 357 -4.48 -35.90 17.91
CA GLN A 357 -5.04 -36.84 16.94
C GLN A 357 -4.42 -36.63 15.56
N ARG A 358 -3.72 -37.66 15.09
CA ARG A 358 -3.21 -37.73 13.73
C ARG A 358 -4.32 -38.18 12.77
N VAL A 359 -4.34 -37.56 11.59
CA VAL A 359 -5.18 -37.91 10.45
C VAL A 359 -4.31 -38.00 9.20
N GLU A 360 -4.64 -38.93 8.31
CA GLU A 360 -4.04 -38.98 6.98
C GLU A 360 -5.06 -38.50 5.96
N ILE A 361 -4.63 -37.70 5.00
CA ILE A 361 -5.47 -37.15 3.95
C ILE A 361 -4.89 -37.55 2.60
N GLU A 362 -5.62 -38.36 1.85
CA GLU A 362 -5.32 -38.65 0.45
C GLU A 362 -5.97 -37.60 -0.45
N TRP A 363 -5.22 -37.09 -1.42
CA TRP A 363 -5.72 -36.17 -2.44
C TRP A 363 -5.30 -36.65 -3.83
N THR A 364 -6.17 -36.53 -4.81
CA THR A 364 -5.93 -37.05 -6.17
C THR A 364 -6.10 -35.94 -7.20
N ALA A 365 -5.91 -36.26 -8.49
CA ALA A 365 -6.23 -35.34 -9.58
C ALA A 365 -7.72 -34.93 -9.62
N ALA A 366 -8.61 -35.69 -8.96
CA ALA A 366 -10.02 -35.35 -8.83
C ALA A 366 -10.32 -34.39 -7.67
N SER A 367 -9.37 -34.20 -6.74
CA SER A 367 -9.51 -33.29 -5.60
C SER A 367 -9.51 -31.84 -6.05
N ARG A 368 -10.48 -31.05 -5.57
CA ARG A 368 -10.60 -29.64 -5.92
C ARG A 368 -9.87 -28.76 -4.90
N LEU A 369 -8.76 -28.15 -5.32
CA LEU A 369 -8.07 -27.10 -4.57
C LEU A 369 -8.79 -25.75 -4.79
N VAL A 370 -9.46 -25.25 -3.74
CA VAL A 370 -10.28 -24.03 -3.81
C VAL A 370 -9.43 -22.77 -3.56
N MET A 371 -8.42 -22.88 -2.69
CA MET A 371 -7.44 -21.84 -2.38
C MET A 371 -6.07 -22.50 -2.19
N GLY A 372 -5.05 -22.04 -2.93
CA GLY A 372 -3.73 -22.69 -2.99
C GLY A 372 -3.60 -23.73 -4.11
N GLY A 373 -2.37 -24.19 -4.38
CA GLY A 373 -2.05 -25.23 -5.36
C GLY A 373 -1.49 -26.52 -4.73
N ALA A 374 -1.22 -27.53 -5.55
CA ALA A 374 -0.61 -28.79 -5.07
C ALA A 374 0.76 -28.55 -4.43
N GLU A 375 1.49 -27.54 -4.91
CA GLU A 375 2.77 -27.05 -4.38
C GLU A 375 2.67 -26.42 -2.97
N ASP A 376 1.46 -26.13 -2.51
CA ASP A 376 1.19 -25.55 -1.19
C ASP A 376 0.80 -26.60 -0.14
N LEU A 377 0.61 -27.87 -0.54
CA LEU A 377 0.37 -29.01 0.34
C LEU A 377 1.68 -29.49 0.96
N VAL A 378 2.27 -28.64 1.81
CA VAL A 378 3.58 -28.84 2.43
C VAL A 378 3.46 -28.94 3.95
N VAL A 379 4.51 -29.49 4.58
CA VAL A 379 4.64 -29.48 6.05
C VAL A 379 4.53 -28.05 6.60
N GLY A 380 3.72 -27.87 7.64
CA GLY A 380 3.40 -26.59 8.27
C GLY A 380 2.20 -25.85 7.65
N ALA A 381 1.57 -26.39 6.61
CA ALA A 381 0.35 -25.81 6.05
C ALA A 381 -0.87 -26.09 6.94
N ILE A 382 -1.77 -25.11 7.07
CA ILE A 382 -3.07 -25.29 7.71
C ILE A 382 -4.12 -25.41 6.62
N LEU A 383 -4.89 -26.49 6.67
CA LEU A 383 -5.88 -26.86 5.67
C LEU A 383 -7.27 -26.93 6.30
N ARG A 384 -8.30 -26.54 5.54
CA ARG A 384 -9.66 -27.06 5.71
C ARG A 384 -9.90 -28.09 4.62
N VAL A 385 -10.29 -29.29 5.01
CA VAL A 385 -10.47 -30.44 4.13
C VAL A 385 -11.92 -30.89 4.23
N LEU A 386 -12.59 -30.93 3.08
CA LEU A 386 -13.90 -31.53 2.93
C LEU A 386 -13.76 -32.82 2.14
N GLY A 387 -14.31 -33.91 2.65
CA GLY A 387 -14.05 -35.23 2.07
C GLY A 387 -14.81 -36.34 2.76
N LYS A 388 -14.32 -37.57 2.60
CA LYS A 388 -14.89 -38.76 3.23
C LYS A 388 -13.85 -39.52 4.02
N ILE A 389 -14.19 -39.97 5.22
CA ILE A 389 -13.35 -40.89 5.99
C ILE A 389 -13.65 -42.33 5.59
N ASP A 390 -12.64 -43.15 5.39
CA ASP A 390 -12.81 -44.59 5.14
C ASP A 390 -12.70 -45.45 6.40
N GLU A 391 -12.79 -46.77 6.24
CA GLU A 391 -12.72 -47.75 7.34
C GLU A 391 -11.36 -47.76 8.07
N ASN A 392 -10.31 -47.21 7.45
CA ASN A 392 -8.95 -47.13 7.99
C ASN A 392 -8.62 -45.74 8.58
N ASN A 393 -9.62 -44.87 8.75
CA ASN A 393 -9.46 -43.47 9.14
C ASN A 393 -8.65 -42.61 8.16
N LEU A 394 -8.53 -43.03 6.89
CA LEU A 394 -7.95 -42.21 5.83
C LEU A 394 -9.03 -41.27 5.29
N VAL A 395 -8.70 -39.98 5.20
CA VAL A 395 -9.60 -38.95 4.68
C VAL A 395 -9.33 -38.77 3.19
N HIS A 396 -10.32 -39.09 2.36
CA HIS A 396 -10.34 -38.83 0.93
C HIS A 396 -10.76 -37.38 0.70
N GLY A 397 -9.79 -36.49 0.49
CA GLY A 397 -10.01 -35.05 0.34
C GLY A 397 -10.66 -34.71 -1.00
N GLU A 398 -11.97 -34.47 -1.02
CA GLU A 398 -12.70 -34.04 -2.23
C GLU A 398 -12.47 -32.54 -2.52
N GLN A 399 -12.44 -31.71 -1.47
CA GLN A 399 -12.11 -30.29 -1.56
C GLN A 399 -11.09 -29.89 -0.50
N MET A 400 -10.11 -29.09 -0.92
CA MET A 400 -9.03 -28.65 -0.04
C MET A 400 -8.84 -27.13 -0.14
N ILE A 401 -8.77 -26.48 1.02
CA ILE A 401 -8.57 -25.03 1.16
C ILE A 401 -7.31 -24.82 1.98
N VAL A 402 -6.25 -24.29 1.37
CA VAL A 402 -5.01 -23.92 2.07
C VAL A 402 -5.21 -22.57 2.73
N LEU A 403 -5.37 -22.56 4.06
CA LEU A 403 -5.61 -21.35 4.85
C LEU A 403 -4.30 -20.58 5.06
N THR A 404 -3.20 -21.27 5.34
CA THR A 404 -1.85 -20.70 5.46
C THR A 404 -0.80 -21.74 5.06
N ARG A 405 0.37 -21.30 4.58
CA ARG A 405 1.53 -22.19 4.25
C ARG A 405 2.54 -22.33 5.39
N VAL A 406 2.39 -21.55 6.46
CA VAL A 406 3.34 -21.52 7.58
C VAL A 406 2.55 -21.50 8.87
N GLU A 407 2.81 -22.47 9.74
CA GLU A 407 2.34 -22.47 11.11
C GLU A 407 2.88 -21.25 11.87
N LYS A 408 1.96 -20.47 12.45
CA LYS A 408 2.18 -19.92 13.78
C LYS A 408 1.13 -20.58 14.68
N LEU A 409 1.40 -21.81 15.12
CA LEU A 409 0.77 -22.30 16.33
C LEU A 409 1.31 -21.48 17.50
N THR A 410 0.42 -20.92 18.29
CA THR A 410 0.73 -20.42 19.65
C THR A 410 0.59 -21.52 20.67
#